data_AF-A0A2E7CY82-F1
#
_entry.id   AF-A0A2E7CY82-F1
#
_cell.length_a   1.000
_cell.length_b   1.000
_cell.length_c   1.000
_cell.angle_alpha   90.00
_cell.angle_beta   90.00
_cell.angle_gamma   90.00
#
_symmetry.space_group_name_H-M   'P 1'
#
loop_
_entity.id
_entity.type
_entity.pdbx_description
1 polymer ?
#
loop_
_entity_poly.entity_id
_entity_poly.type
_entity_poly.pdbx_seq_one_letter_code
_entity_poly.pdbx_strand_id
1 'polypeptide(L)'
;MLRPFTCIFLLSIAVGCQSEPPTPTTITVTKEELRFDPKTVKPSKATLGWGLGSGTVEVLGREAGSCLFEYTDEIEGGYSVYKVSVPVDSGPVWVRYENSIDYGTYTESGLLTSFSLEKARKVRTGNLHEGLEQPVK
;
A
#
# COMPACT_ATOMS: atom_id res chain seq x y z
N MET A 1 -52.35 30.09 40.33
CA MET A 1 -51.62 28.83 40.58
C MET A 1 -50.78 28.54 39.33
N LEU A 2 -49.48 28.91 39.32
CA LEU A 2 -48.29 28.02 39.39
C LEU A 2 -48.29 26.92 38.30
N ARG A 3 -47.37 26.80 37.32
CA ARG A 3 -45.98 27.31 37.07
C ARG A 3 -45.67 27.24 35.55
N PRO A 4 -44.73 28.04 34.99
CA PRO A 4 -44.12 27.77 33.69
C PRO A 4 -42.97 26.76 33.79
N PHE A 5 -42.91 25.80 32.87
CA PHE A 5 -41.79 24.88 32.70
C PHE A 5 -40.65 25.57 31.94
N THR A 6 -39.56 25.86 32.65
CA THR A 6 -38.30 26.33 32.08
C THR A 6 -37.56 25.15 31.45
N CYS A 7 -37.51 25.11 30.11
CA CYS A 7 -36.57 24.24 29.39
C CYS A 7 -35.18 24.90 29.39
N ILE A 8 -34.30 24.42 30.25
CA ILE A 8 -32.88 24.77 30.24
C ILE A 8 -32.24 24.02 29.05
N PHE A 9 -31.91 24.74 27.99
CA PHE A 9 -31.02 24.24 26.94
C PHE A 9 -29.60 24.19 27.53
N LEU A 10 -29.16 23.00 27.93
CA LEU A 10 -27.76 22.72 28.23
C LEU A 10 -26.97 22.74 26.92
N LEU A 11 -26.26 23.84 26.68
CA LEU A 11 -25.27 23.98 25.63
C LEU A 11 -24.03 23.14 26.01
N SER A 12 -23.97 21.90 25.53
CA SER A 12 -22.75 21.09 25.62
C SER A 12 -21.70 21.65 24.66
N ILE A 13 -20.66 22.26 25.22
CA ILE A 13 -19.44 22.64 24.50
C ILE A 13 -18.73 21.32 24.15
N ALA A 14 -18.94 20.82 22.94
CA ALA A 14 -18.07 19.81 22.37
C ALA A 14 -16.72 20.45 22.11
N VAL A 15 -15.75 20.19 22.99
CA VAL A 15 -14.33 20.46 22.77
C VAL A 15 -13.92 19.67 21.53
N GLY A 16 -13.86 20.36 20.40
CA GLY A 16 -13.32 19.82 19.17
C GLY A 16 -11.83 19.63 19.33
N CYS A 17 -11.40 18.40 19.62
CA CYS A 17 -10.07 17.96 19.24
C CYS A 17 -10.03 17.92 17.70
N GLN A 18 -9.83 19.07 17.07
CA GLN A 18 -9.39 19.10 15.67
C GLN A 18 -7.93 18.62 15.67
N SER A 19 -7.76 17.31 15.53
CA SER A 19 -6.48 16.74 15.10
C SER A 19 -6.18 17.35 13.73
N GLU A 20 -5.09 18.11 13.63
CA GLU A 20 -4.62 18.65 12.35
C GLU A 20 -4.55 17.52 11.31
N PRO A 21 -4.95 17.79 10.05
CA PRO A 21 -4.89 16.77 9.02
C PRO A 21 -3.45 16.25 8.89
N PRO A 22 -3.25 14.93 8.86
CA PRO A 22 -1.90 14.38 8.90
C PRO A 22 -1.12 14.80 7.65
N THR A 23 0.15 15.19 7.86
CA THR A 23 1.04 15.65 6.80
C THR A 23 1.20 14.58 5.70
N PRO A 24 0.99 14.92 4.42
CA PRO A 24 1.17 13.97 3.33
C PRO A 24 2.62 13.44 3.25
N THR A 25 2.78 12.12 3.24
CA THR A 25 4.09 11.44 3.17
C THR A 25 4.37 10.89 1.77
N THR A 26 5.64 10.61 1.47
CA THR A 26 6.06 9.87 0.27
C THR A 26 6.49 8.46 0.63
N ILE A 27 6.69 7.63 -0.39
CA ILE A 27 7.38 6.35 -0.23
C ILE A 27 8.83 6.59 0.17
N THR A 28 9.29 5.90 1.20
CA THR A 28 10.69 5.82 1.62
C THR A 28 11.32 4.59 0.99
N VAL A 29 12.53 4.74 0.45
CA VAL A 29 13.28 3.64 -0.16
C VAL A 29 14.64 3.54 0.51
N THR A 30 15.00 2.33 0.93
CA THR A 30 16.33 1.96 1.40
C THR A 30 16.91 0.92 0.44
N LYS A 31 18.10 0.39 0.75
CA LYS A 31 18.71 -0.68 -0.04
C LYS A 31 17.88 -1.98 -0.07
N GLU A 32 17.12 -2.24 1.00
CA GLU A 32 16.47 -3.53 1.22
C GLU A 32 14.95 -3.41 1.36
N GLU A 33 14.41 -2.21 1.51
CA GLU A 33 12.99 -2.00 1.80
C GLU A 33 12.45 -0.74 1.12
N LEU A 34 11.27 -0.87 0.54
CA LEU A 34 10.36 0.21 0.18
C LEU A 34 9.23 0.24 1.22
N ARG A 35 8.92 1.42 1.79
CA ARG A 35 7.91 1.56 2.84
C ARG A 35 7.13 2.86 2.76
N PHE A 36 5.84 2.81 3.09
CA PHE A 36 4.98 3.99 3.26
C PHE A 36 3.83 3.74 4.23
N ASP A 37 3.22 4.81 4.72
CA ASP A 37 2.00 4.74 5.52
C ASP A 37 0.77 4.92 4.61
N PRO A 38 -0.11 3.91 4.48
CA PRO A 38 -1.28 4.00 3.59
C PRO A 38 -2.25 5.11 3.99
N LYS A 39 -2.20 5.59 5.24
CA LYS A 39 -3.06 6.67 5.73
C LYS A 39 -2.63 8.04 5.26
N THR A 40 -1.33 8.27 5.09
CA THR A 40 -0.75 9.60 4.87
C THR A 40 -0.07 9.74 3.51
N VAL A 41 0.24 8.63 2.84
CA VAL A 41 0.94 8.65 1.55
C VAL A 41 0.17 9.45 0.50
N LYS A 42 0.92 10.23 -0.28
CA LYS A 42 0.42 10.89 -1.50
C LYS A 42 0.72 10.05 -2.74
N PRO A 43 -0.03 10.23 -3.84
CA PRO A 43 0.29 9.58 -5.11
C PRO A 43 1.77 9.77 -5.47
N SER A 44 2.47 8.65 -5.62
CA SER A 44 3.92 8.61 -5.82
C SER A 44 4.34 7.24 -6.31
N LYS A 45 5.54 7.16 -6.90
CA LYS A 45 6.10 5.93 -7.46
C LYS A 45 7.51 5.73 -6.95
N ALA A 46 7.86 4.49 -6.62
CA ALA A 46 9.19 4.12 -6.18
C ALA A 46 9.52 2.68 -6.56
N THR A 47 10.81 2.39 -6.74
CA THR A 47 11.32 1.08 -7.13
C THR A 47 12.46 0.67 -6.21
N LEU A 48 12.45 -0.60 -5.81
CA LEU A 48 13.51 -1.31 -5.10
C LEU A 48 14.11 -2.36 -6.06
N GLY A 49 15.40 -2.30 -6.38
CA GLY A 49 16.06 -3.24 -7.29
C GLY A 49 17.23 -3.97 -6.64
N TRP A 50 17.43 -5.25 -6.97
CA TRP A 50 18.50 -6.10 -6.43
C TRP A 50 19.32 -6.86 -7.49
N GLY A 51 19.29 -6.39 -8.74
CA GLY A 51 20.09 -6.94 -9.84
C GLY A 51 19.40 -8.10 -10.58
N LEU A 52 18.89 -9.10 -9.85
CA LEU A 52 18.10 -10.21 -10.44
C LEU A 52 16.61 -9.88 -10.58
N GLY A 53 16.17 -8.76 -10.03
CA GLY A 53 14.78 -8.34 -10.10
C GLY A 53 14.54 -6.96 -9.51
N SER A 54 13.27 -6.55 -9.55
CA SER A 54 12.81 -5.29 -9.00
C SER A 54 11.39 -5.37 -8.43
N GLY A 55 11.10 -4.51 -7.46
CA GLY A 55 9.78 -4.29 -6.88
C GLY A 55 9.40 -2.83 -7.05
N THR A 56 8.34 -2.54 -7.81
CA THR A 56 7.86 -1.17 -8.00
C THR A 56 6.51 -1.00 -7.34
N VAL A 57 6.35 0.08 -6.58
CA VAL A 57 5.06 0.52 -6.06
C VAL A 57 4.68 1.85 -6.69
N GLU A 58 3.46 1.93 -7.20
CA GLU A 58 2.83 3.16 -7.69
C GLU A 58 1.53 3.41 -6.92
N VAL A 59 1.57 4.36 -5.99
CA VAL A 59 0.40 4.76 -5.20
C VAL A 59 -0.52 5.60 -6.08
N LEU A 60 -1.74 5.10 -6.27
CA LEU A 60 -2.77 5.76 -7.09
C LEU A 60 -3.57 6.77 -6.25
N GLY A 61 -3.78 6.49 -4.97
CA GLY A 61 -4.48 7.37 -4.05
C GLY A 61 -5.23 6.60 -2.95
N ARG A 62 -6.24 7.26 -2.38
CA ARG A 62 -7.10 6.71 -1.32
C ARG A 62 -8.55 6.82 -1.74
N GLU A 63 -9.32 5.75 -1.55
CA GLU A 63 -10.75 5.67 -1.87
C GLU A 63 -11.46 4.76 -0.86
N ALA A 64 -12.65 5.16 -0.39
CA ALA A 64 -13.51 4.36 0.48
C ALA A 64 -12.79 3.74 1.71
N GLY A 65 -11.89 4.50 2.36
CA GLY A 65 -11.14 4.03 3.54
C GLY A 65 -9.98 3.08 3.22
N SER A 66 -9.62 2.91 1.95
CA SER A 66 -8.49 2.10 1.51
C SER A 66 -7.46 2.92 0.74
N CYS A 67 -6.19 2.53 0.80
CA CYS A 67 -5.13 2.99 -0.07
C CYS A 67 -5.02 2.05 -1.27
N LEU A 68 -5.05 2.63 -2.47
CA LEU A 68 -4.97 1.93 -3.75
C LEU A 68 -3.60 2.17 -4.38
N PHE A 69 -2.94 1.09 -4.78
CA PHE A 69 -1.65 1.14 -5.44
C PHE A 69 -1.47 -0.02 -6.42
N GLU A 70 -0.59 0.17 -7.40
CA GLU A 70 -0.08 -0.91 -8.23
C GLU A 70 1.25 -1.39 -7.66
N TYR A 71 1.42 -2.70 -7.62
CA TYR A 71 2.67 -3.36 -7.28
C TYR A 71 3.14 -4.17 -8.49
N THR A 72 4.35 -3.89 -8.96
CA THR A 72 5.02 -4.69 -9.99
C THR A 72 6.10 -5.52 -9.33
N ASP A 73 6.00 -6.83 -9.52
CA ASP A 73 7.01 -7.82 -9.14
C ASP A 73 7.72 -8.27 -10.42
N GLU A 74 9.03 -8.03 -10.49
CA GLU A 74 9.88 -8.36 -11.64
C GLU A 74 11.03 -9.26 -11.17
N ILE A 75 11.16 -10.44 -11.78
CA ILE A 75 12.21 -11.41 -11.50
C ILE A 75 12.73 -11.94 -12.83
N GLU A 76 14.04 -11.83 -13.05
CA GLU A 76 14.75 -12.36 -14.23
C GLU A 76 14.10 -11.96 -15.58
N GLY A 77 13.56 -10.75 -15.65
CA GLY A 77 12.88 -10.20 -16.82
C GLY A 77 11.42 -10.65 -16.99
N GLY A 78 10.92 -11.61 -16.22
CA GLY A 78 9.49 -11.85 -16.07
C GLY A 78 8.87 -10.82 -15.13
N TYR A 79 7.65 -10.36 -15.40
CA TYR A 79 6.96 -9.44 -14.49
C TYR A 79 5.47 -9.75 -14.32
N SER A 80 4.93 -9.37 -13.16
CA SER A 80 3.51 -9.35 -12.85
C SER A 80 3.14 -8.01 -12.20
N VAL A 81 2.03 -7.44 -12.63
CA VAL A 81 1.46 -6.22 -12.04
C VAL A 81 0.18 -6.57 -11.32
N TYR A 82 0.07 -6.08 -10.08
CA TYR A 82 -1.04 -6.31 -9.17
C TYR A 82 -1.67 -4.98 -8.78
N LYS A 83 -3.00 -4.89 -8.85
CA LYS A 83 -3.76 -3.83 -8.19
C LYS A 83 -4.09 -4.26 -6.77
N VAL A 84 -3.60 -3.47 -5.82
CA VAL A 84 -3.69 -3.75 -4.39
C VAL A 84 -4.55 -2.70 -3.72
N SER A 85 -5.39 -3.16 -2.78
CA SER A 85 -6.20 -2.31 -1.90
C SER A 85 -5.94 -2.73 -0.46
N VAL A 86 -5.46 -1.80 0.36
CA VAL A 86 -5.24 -2.03 1.80
C VAL A 86 -6.03 -1.01 2.63
N PRO A 87 -6.63 -1.40 3.77
CA PRO A 87 -7.25 -0.45 4.68
C PRO A 87 -6.23 0.60 5.15
N VAL A 88 -6.62 1.87 5.25
CA VAL A 88 -5.68 2.93 5.70
C VAL A 88 -5.16 2.73 7.12
N ASP A 89 -5.86 1.95 7.95
CA ASP A 89 -5.46 1.65 9.33
C ASP A 89 -4.80 0.25 9.48
N SER A 90 -4.41 -0.42 8.38
CA SER A 90 -3.75 -1.74 8.42
C SER A 90 -2.27 -1.71 8.87
N GLY A 91 -1.77 -0.55 9.24
CA GLY A 91 -0.34 -0.32 9.47
C GLY A 91 0.44 -0.04 8.17
N PRO A 92 1.76 0.22 8.29
CA PRO A 92 2.60 0.60 7.15
C PRO A 92 2.66 -0.48 6.07
N VAL A 93 2.62 -0.05 4.82
CA VAL A 93 2.89 -0.92 3.68
C VAL A 93 4.40 -1.01 3.48
N TRP A 94 4.92 -2.22 3.32
CA TRP A 94 6.32 -2.45 2.98
C TRP A 94 6.48 -3.56 1.93
N VAL A 95 7.53 -3.40 1.14
CA VAL A 95 8.09 -4.40 0.23
C VAL A 95 9.55 -4.54 0.59
N ARG A 96 10.00 -5.74 0.93
CA ARG A 96 11.36 -6.00 1.40
C ARG A 96 12.04 -7.05 0.54
N TYR A 97 13.28 -6.78 0.17
CA TYR A 97 14.14 -7.76 -0.47
C TYR A 97 14.76 -8.69 0.57
N GLU A 98 14.68 -9.99 0.32
CA GLU A 98 15.40 -11.02 1.07
C GLU A 98 16.29 -11.84 0.11
N ASN A 99 17.56 -12.01 0.51
CA ASN A 99 18.53 -12.83 -0.22
C ASN A 99 18.30 -14.34 -0.07
N SER A 100 17.38 -14.76 0.81
CA SER A 100 17.12 -16.17 1.10
C SER A 100 15.78 -16.32 1.79
N ILE A 101 14.72 -16.51 1.01
CA ILE A 101 13.39 -16.88 1.48
C ILE A 101 13.30 -18.41 1.45
N ASP A 102 12.96 -19.01 2.60
CA ASP A 102 12.86 -20.47 2.75
C ASP A 102 11.45 -20.97 2.43
N TYR A 103 11.33 -21.81 1.40
CA TYR A 103 10.10 -22.48 0.98
C TYR A 103 10.04 -23.95 1.45
N GLY A 104 10.89 -24.31 2.42
CA GLY A 104 11.00 -25.63 3.04
C GLY A 104 11.73 -26.67 2.19
N THR A 105 11.63 -26.61 0.87
CA THR A 105 12.29 -27.54 -0.07
C THR A 105 13.42 -26.90 -0.88
N TYR A 106 13.41 -25.58 -0.97
CA TYR A 106 14.44 -24.78 -1.62
C TYR A 106 14.41 -23.36 -1.03
N THR A 107 15.50 -22.62 -1.27
CA THR A 107 15.61 -21.21 -0.92
C THR A 107 15.80 -20.38 -2.18
N GLU A 108 15.13 -19.23 -2.28
CA GLU A 108 15.30 -18.29 -3.38
C GLU A 108 15.38 -16.85 -2.87
N SER A 109 16.03 -15.97 -3.64
CA SER A 109 16.00 -14.53 -3.39
C SER A 109 14.72 -13.94 -3.94
N GLY A 110 14.10 -13.00 -3.24
CA GLY A 110 12.85 -12.40 -3.71
C GLY A 110 12.34 -11.26 -2.86
N LEU A 111 11.07 -10.92 -3.06
CA LEU A 111 10.38 -9.86 -2.34
C LEU A 111 9.34 -10.44 -1.38
N LEU A 112 9.41 -9.97 -0.14
CA LEU A 112 8.34 -10.11 0.84
C LEU A 112 7.48 -8.86 0.86
N THR A 113 6.18 -9.02 1.08
CA THR A 113 5.22 -7.92 1.12
C THR A 113 4.40 -7.93 2.40
N SER A 114 4.08 -6.74 2.92
CA SER A 114 3.17 -6.58 4.05
C SER A 114 1.69 -6.85 3.72
N PHE A 115 1.39 -6.98 2.43
CA PHE A 115 0.07 -7.21 1.86
C PHE A 115 0.04 -8.56 1.15
N SER A 116 -1.15 -9.15 1.06
CA SER A 116 -1.34 -10.45 0.41
C SER A 116 -1.54 -10.26 -1.09
N LEU A 117 -0.69 -10.91 -1.90
CA LEU A 117 -0.86 -10.98 -3.36
C LEU A 117 -2.06 -11.84 -3.77
N GLU A 118 -2.48 -12.81 -2.96
CA GLU A 118 -3.68 -13.62 -3.22
C GLU A 118 -4.97 -12.80 -3.17
N LYS A 119 -4.98 -11.75 -2.32
CA LYS A 119 -6.10 -10.80 -2.24
C LYS A 119 -5.98 -9.67 -3.27
N ALA A 120 -4.84 -9.55 -3.94
CA ALA A 120 -4.62 -8.55 -4.97
C ALA A 120 -5.15 -9.02 -6.32
N ARG A 121 -5.59 -8.07 -7.16
CA ARG A 121 -5.99 -8.40 -8.53
C ARG A 121 -4.78 -8.33 -9.44
N LYS A 122 -4.32 -9.47 -9.96
CA LYS A 122 -3.32 -9.48 -11.04
C LYS A 122 -3.94 -8.86 -12.30
N VAL A 123 -3.30 -7.84 -12.85
CA VAL A 123 -3.83 -7.06 -14.00
C VAL A 123 -3.00 -7.21 -15.26
N ARG A 124 -1.71 -7.51 -15.13
CA ARG A 124 -0.81 -7.70 -16.28
C ARG A 124 0.29 -8.68 -15.92
N THR A 125 0.75 -9.42 -16.91
CA THR A 125 2.00 -10.18 -16.83
C THR A 125 2.70 -10.13 -18.18
N GLY A 126 4.01 -10.35 -18.18
CA GLY A 126 4.78 -10.41 -19.40
C GLY A 126 6.23 -10.78 -19.14
N ASN A 127 7.01 -10.79 -20.21
CA ASN A 127 8.44 -10.98 -20.17
C ASN A 127 9.12 -9.87 -20.97
N LEU A 128 10.06 -9.18 -20.34
CA LEU A 128 10.83 -8.08 -20.94
C LEU A 128 11.66 -8.54 -22.14
N HIS A 129 12.06 -9.81 -22.20
CA HIS A 129 12.83 -10.37 -23.30
C HIS A 129 11.97 -10.71 -24.52
N GLU A 130 10.65 -10.93 -24.33
CA GLU A 130 9.76 -11.38 -25.40
C GLU A 130 8.96 -10.25 -26.06
N GLY A 131 8.99 -9.03 -25.51
CA GLY A 131 8.33 -7.86 -26.09
C GLY A 131 6.79 -7.94 -26.18
N LEU A 132 6.18 -8.95 -25.57
CA LEU A 132 4.74 -9.22 -25.63
C LEU A 132 4.11 -9.00 -24.24
N GLU A 133 3.45 -7.86 -24.05
CA GLU A 133 2.56 -7.65 -22.90
C GLU A 133 1.31 -8.55 -23.07
N GLN A 134 0.98 -9.37 -22.07
CA GLN A 134 -0.22 -10.18 -22.09
C GLN A 134 -1.21 -9.70 -21.02
N PRO A 135 -2.44 -9.27 -21.41
CA PRO A 135 -3.49 -9.01 -20.43
C PRO A 135 -3.89 -10.33 -19.77
N VAL A 136 -4.12 -10.29 -18.46
CA VAL A 136 -4.61 -11.46 -17.71
C VAL A 136 -6.06 -11.73 -18.16
N LYS A 137 -6.35 -12.98 -18.59
CA LYS A 137 -7.70 -13.43 -18.98
C LYS A 137 -8.63 -13.60 -17.79
#